data_AF-A0A1X0CYA3-F1
#
_entry.id   AF-A0A1X0CYA3-F1
#
_cell.length_a   1.000
_cell.length_b   1.000
_cell.length_c   1.000
_cell.angle_alpha   90.00
_cell.angle_beta   90.00
_cell.angle_gamma   90.00
#
_symmetry.space_group_name_H-M   'P 1'
#
loop_
_entity.id
_entity.type
_entity.pdbx_description
1 polymer ?
#
loop_
_entity_poly.entity_id
_entity_poly.type
_entity_poly.pdbx_seq_one_letter_code
_entity_poly.pdbx_strand_id
1 'polypeptide(L)'
;MITADWIAIAGAAAATASGVIAVFAVKATKDANKIAKSANDTAADALRQAQEANGIAVDANELARDANSIAERALIVAQNDTPYHWVLKVEDDGTAVVVNDCGHRADKVTVIIDVDGNVIAQTGPTDVPAFEQLDFNLSSTVQQHLEHVRMNPGRKPIDAGSAFVAGSSGRTVETVFRATLTWFTAEQVPRRDVVEEVMRHLMTPSGTLRRSQRRQRDT
;
A
#
# COMPACT_ATOMS: atom_id res chain seq x y z
N MET A 1 100.65 62.68 1.73
CA MET A 1 100.19 61.32 1.36
C MET A 1 99.48 60.76 2.58
N ILE A 2 98.16 60.91 2.61
CA ILE A 2 97.26 60.45 3.67
C ILE A 2 96.64 59.17 3.14
N THR A 3 96.64 58.07 3.91
CA THR A 3 95.55 57.06 3.94
C THR A 3 95.96 55.83 4.76
N ALA A 4 95.39 55.68 5.95
CA ALA A 4 95.23 54.37 6.58
C ALA A 4 94.18 54.48 7.71
N ASP A 5 92.91 54.73 7.37
CA ASP A 5 91.83 54.46 8.33
C ASP A 5 90.43 54.38 7.66
N TRP A 6 90.20 53.35 6.83
CA TRP A 6 88.86 53.08 6.25
C TRP A 6 88.50 51.59 6.15
N ILE A 7 89.45 50.67 6.39
CA ILE A 7 89.23 49.23 6.14
C ILE A 7 88.53 48.52 7.33
N ALA A 8 88.55 49.09 8.53
CA ALA A 8 87.87 48.49 9.68
C ALA A 8 86.35 48.75 9.73
N ILE A 9 85.84 49.79 9.05
CA ILE A 9 84.41 50.17 9.12
C ILE A 9 83.59 49.50 8.00
N ALA A 10 84.22 49.16 6.86
CA ALA A 10 83.54 48.45 5.77
C ALA A 10 83.25 46.97 6.08
N GLY A 11 83.99 46.35 7.01
CA GLY A 11 83.83 44.94 7.39
C GLY A 11 82.63 44.64 8.31
N ALA A 12 82.09 45.64 9.02
CA ALA A 12 80.99 45.43 9.98
C ALA A 12 79.59 45.67 9.39
N ALA A 13 79.47 46.43 8.29
CA ALA A 13 78.19 46.76 7.67
C ALA A 13 77.72 45.70 6.64
N ALA A 14 78.64 44.96 6.01
CA ALA A 14 78.30 43.94 5.01
C ALA A 14 77.91 42.57 5.61
N ALA A 15 78.43 42.22 6.78
CA ALA A 15 78.08 40.98 7.49
C ALA A 15 76.73 41.05 8.22
N THR A 16 76.32 42.24 8.66
CA THR A 16 75.03 42.46 9.33
C THR A 16 73.87 42.54 8.35
N ALA A 17 74.06 43.14 7.17
CA ALA A 17 73.03 43.18 6.12
C ALA A 17 72.72 41.80 5.52
N SER A 18 73.73 40.95 5.32
CA SER A 18 73.56 39.60 4.75
C SER A 18 72.87 38.62 5.73
N GLY A 19 73.20 38.69 7.02
CA GLY A 19 72.53 37.88 8.05
C GLY A 19 71.05 38.25 8.25
N VAL A 20 70.73 39.54 8.19
CA VAL A 20 69.35 40.03 8.34
C VAL A 20 68.47 39.60 7.16
N ILE A 21 68.97 39.70 5.91
CA ILE A 21 68.26 39.23 4.72
C ILE A 21 68.03 37.71 4.76
N ALA A 22 69.01 36.92 5.20
CA ALA A 22 68.87 35.47 5.33
C ALA A 22 67.84 35.07 6.39
N VAL A 23 67.78 35.77 7.53
CA VAL A 23 66.79 35.52 8.59
C VAL A 23 65.38 35.88 8.11
N PHE A 24 65.21 37.00 7.40
CA PHE A 24 63.92 37.37 6.80
C PHE A 24 63.49 36.39 5.70
N ALA A 25 64.42 35.90 4.86
CA ALA A 25 64.14 34.90 3.85
C ALA A 25 63.70 33.56 4.46
N VAL A 26 64.39 33.06 5.50
CA VAL A 26 64.00 31.82 6.20
C VAL A 26 62.65 31.97 6.90
N LYS A 27 62.36 33.15 7.47
CA LYS A 27 61.05 33.43 8.06
C LYS A 27 59.95 33.49 7.01
N ALA A 28 60.18 34.16 5.89
CA ALA A 28 59.27 34.21 4.75
C ALA A 28 58.99 32.82 4.17
N THR A 29 60.00 31.95 4.05
CA THR A 29 59.83 30.56 3.60
C THR A 29 59.05 29.72 4.61
N LYS A 30 59.27 29.92 5.92
CA LYS A 30 58.49 29.24 6.97
C LYS A 30 57.03 29.68 6.97
N ASP A 31 56.77 30.96 6.78
CA ASP A 31 55.42 31.52 6.70
C ASP A 31 54.73 31.06 5.40
N ALA A 32 55.44 31.04 4.27
CA ALA A 32 54.96 30.48 3.01
C ALA A 32 54.65 28.98 3.12
N ASN A 33 55.50 28.19 3.79
CA ASN A 33 55.25 26.76 4.01
C ASN A 33 54.04 26.52 4.94
N LYS A 34 53.82 27.38 5.93
CA LYS A 34 52.62 27.31 6.78
C LYS A 34 51.35 27.64 5.99
N ILE A 35 51.41 28.66 5.14
CA ILE A 35 50.29 29.03 4.26
C ILE A 35 50.01 27.92 3.25
N ALA A 36 51.04 27.35 2.62
CA ALA A 36 50.90 26.24 1.69
C ALA A 36 50.31 24.99 2.36
N LYS A 37 50.73 24.68 3.59
CA LYS A 37 50.16 23.58 4.37
C LYS A 37 48.69 23.84 4.70
N SER A 38 48.35 25.02 5.19
CA SER A 38 46.97 25.42 5.47
C SER A 38 46.08 25.40 4.23
N ALA A 39 46.62 25.81 3.08
CA ALA A 39 45.91 25.77 1.80
C ALA A 39 45.68 24.33 1.33
N ASN A 40 46.66 23.44 1.51
CA ASN A 40 46.52 22.02 1.19
C ASN A 40 45.51 21.32 2.11
N ASP A 41 45.52 21.64 3.41
CA ASP A 41 44.54 21.13 4.37
C ASP A 41 43.12 21.61 4.02
N THR A 42 42.97 22.89 3.63
CA THR A 42 41.69 23.45 3.15
C THR A 42 41.22 22.78 1.84
N ALA A 43 42.14 22.51 0.91
CA ALA A 43 41.81 21.82 -0.33
C ALA A 43 41.38 20.36 -0.09
N ALA A 44 42.01 19.68 0.87
CA ALA A 44 41.61 18.34 1.28
C ALA A 44 40.22 18.34 1.94
N ASP A 45 39.93 19.31 2.81
CA ASP A 45 38.61 19.47 3.40
C ASP A 45 37.54 19.83 2.36
N ALA A 46 37.87 20.68 1.39
CA ALA A 46 36.97 21.02 0.29
C ALA A 46 36.70 19.80 -0.61
N LEU A 47 37.71 18.96 -0.87
CA LEU A 47 37.53 17.72 -1.63
C LEU A 47 36.64 16.73 -0.88
N ARG A 48 36.83 16.58 0.43
CA ARG A 48 35.98 15.72 1.28
C ARG A 48 34.54 16.21 1.29
N GLN A 49 34.32 17.51 1.46
CA GLN A 49 32.98 18.11 1.40
C GLN A 49 32.33 17.93 0.02
N ALA A 50 33.11 18.06 -1.06
CA ALA A 50 32.61 17.81 -2.42
C ALA A 50 32.24 16.33 -2.64
N GLN A 51 32.99 15.40 -2.07
CA GLN A 51 32.66 13.97 -2.10
C GLN A 51 31.38 13.66 -1.31
N GLU A 52 31.24 14.22 -0.11
CA GLU A 52 30.02 14.11 0.70
C GLU A 52 28.80 14.70 -0.03
N ALA A 53 28.95 15.88 -0.63
CA ALA A 53 27.90 16.52 -1.42
C ALA A 53 27.53 15.70 -2.66
N ASN A 54 28.50 15.08 -3.34
CA ASN A 54 28.23 14.18 -4.46
C ASN A 54 27.49 12.91 -4.01
N GLY A 55 27.81 12.36 -2.84
CA GLY A 55 27.06 11.24 -2.25
C GLY A 55 25.61 11.61 -2.00
N ILE A 56 25.36 12.74 -1.34
CA ILE A 56 24.01 13.27 -1.10
C ILE A 56 23.26 13.51 -2.42
N ALA A 57 23.94 14.01 -3.46
CA ALA A 57 23.33 14.22 -4.76
C ALA A 57 22.95 12.90 -5.45
N VAL A 58 23.75 11.84 -5.30
CA VAL A 58 23.41 10.49 -5.80
C VAL A 58 22.18 9.96 -5.07
N ASP A 59 22.17 10.01 -3.74
CA ASP A 59 21.03 9.54 -2.93
C ASP A 59 19.75 10.33 -3.25
N ALA A 60 19.87 11.66 -3.43
CA ALA A 60 18.75 12.51 -3.82
C ALA A 60 18.21 12.18 -5.23
N ASN A 61 19.09 11.82 -6.17
CA ASN A 61 18.69 11.40 -7.51
C ASN A 61 17.99 10.04 -7.50
N GLU A 62 18.44 9.11 -6.65
CA GLU A 62 17.78 7.81 -6.45
C GLU A 62 16.39 8.01 -5.84
N LEU A 63 16.28 8.81 -4.78
CA LEU A 63 14.99 9.15 -4.16
C LEU A 63 14.04 9.86 -5.15
N ALA A 64 14.55 10.77 -5.99
CA ALA A 64 13.76 11.43 -7.02
C ALA A 64 13.26 10.43 -8.07
N ARG A 65 14.06 9.44 -8.43
CA ARG A 65 13.66 8.37 -9.36
C ARG A 65 12.54 7.51 -8.76
N ASP A 66 12.67 7.15 -7.48
CA ASP A 66 11.65 6.39 -6.76
C ASP A 66 10.35 7.19 -6.64
N ALA A 67 10.45 8.47 -6.28
CA ALA A 67 9.30 9.37 -6.20
C ALA A 67 8.60 9.53 -7.56
N ASN A 68 9.37 9.66 -8.66
CA ASN A 68 8.82 9.70 -10.01
C ASN A 68 8.12 8.39 -10.40
N SER A 69 8.70 7.24 -10.04
CA SER A 69 8.06 5.94 -10.27
C SER A 69 6.75 5.79 -9.49
N ILE A 70 6.72 6.26 -8.24
CA ILE A 70 5.48 6.28 -7.43
C ILE A 70 4.46 7.22 -8.05
N ALA A 71 4.86 8.42 -8.49
CA ALA A 71 3.98 9.39 -9.13
C ALA A 71 3.39 8.86 -10.44
N GLU A 72 4.20 8.18 -11.26
CA GLU A 72 3.75 7.53 -12.49
C GLU A 72 2.73 6.42 -12.20
N ARG A 73 3.01 5.56 -11.21
CA ARG A 73 2.04 4.54 -10.76
C ARG A 73 0.75 5.15 -10.22
N ALA A 74 0.84 6.21 -9.43
CA ALA A 74 -0.32 6.92 -8.90
C ALA A 74 -1.15 7.57 -10.03
N LEU A 75 -0.48 8.07 -11.07
CA LEU A 75 -1.14 8.63 -12.25
C LEU A 75 -1.87 7.54 -13.05
N ILE A 76 -1.23 6.38 -13.27
CA ILE A 76 -1.88 5.23 -13.93
C ILE A 76 -3.11 4.78 -13.13
N VAL A 77 -3.00 4.69 -11.79
CA VAL A 77 -4.12 4.37 -10.90
C VAL A 77 -5.24 5.40 -11.02
N ALA A 78 -4.90 6.69 -11.07
CA ALA A 78 -5.88 7.78 -11.16
C ALA A 78 -6.55 7.87 -12.55
N GLN A 79 -5.86 7.45 -13.62
CA GLN A 79 -6.39 7.44 -14.98
C GLN A 79 -7.16 6.17 -15.32
N ASN A 80 -6.89 5.06 -14.62
CA ASN A 80 -7.65 3.83 -14.80
C ASN A 80 -9.04 4.02 -14.19
N ASP A 81 -10.03 4.26 -15.04
CA ASP A 81 -11.46 4.36 -14.68
C ASP A 81 -12.25 3.14 -15.19
N THR A 82 -11.58 2.01 -15.38
CA THR A 82 -12.24 0.79 -15.88
C THR A 82 -13.24 0.28 -14.84
N PRO A 83 -14.56 0.28 -15.13
CA PRO A 83 -15.56 -0.17 -14.19
C PRO A 83 -15.53 -1.70 -14.11
N TYR A 84 -15.27 -2.23 -12.92
CA TYR A 84 -15.49 -3.63 -12.59
C TYR A 84 -16.79 -3.76 -11.81
N HIS A 85 -17.55 -4.80 -12.10
CA HIS A 85 -18.78 -5.11 -11.37
C HIS A 85 -18.70 -6.56 -10.92
N TRP A 86 -18.70 -6.78 -9.61
CA TRP A 86 -18.70 -8.11 -9.02
C TRP A 86 -20.06 -8.41 -8.41
N VAL A 87 -20.49 -9.67 -8.52
CA VAL A 87 -21.77 -10.12 -7.96
C VAL A 87 -21.56 -11.43 -7.20
N LEU A 88 -21.92 -11.45 -5.92
CA LEU A 88 -22.02 -12.67 -5.12
C LEU A 88 -23.47 -13.17 -5.16
N LYS A 89 -23.67 -14.46 -5.44
CA LYS A 89 -24.96 -15.13 -5.31
C LYS A 89 -24.79 -16.37 -4.46
N VAL A 90 -25.72 -16.60 -3.55
CA VAL A 90 -25.74 -17.78 -2.67
C VAL A 90 -27.10 -18.44 -2.77
N GLU A 91 -27.11 -19.73 -3.05
CA GLU A 91 -28.32 -20.54 -3.17
C GLU A 91 -28.63 -21.33 -1.90
N ASP A 92 -29.87 -21.82 -1.80
CA ASP A 92 -30.39 -22.48 -0.60
C ASP A 92 -29.78 -23.89 -0.38
N ASP A 93 -29.13 -24.45 -1.40
CA ASP A 93 -28.34 -25.69 -1.30
C ASP A 93 -26.89 -25.44 -0.83
N GLY A 94 -26.50 -24.17 -0.71
CA GLY A 94 -25.14 -23.75 -0.37
C GLY A 94 -24.21 -23.58 -1.56
N THR A 95 -24.69 -23.76 -2.79
CA THR A 95 -23.95 -23.37 -3.99
C THR A 95 -23.83 -21.85 -3.99
N ALA A 96 -22.61 -21.33 -4.13
CA ALA A 96 -22.39 -19.90 -4.25
C ALA A 96 -21.47 -19.60 -5.42
N VAL A 97 -21.71 -18.47 -6.07
CA VAL A 97 -20.91 -18.01 -7.20
C VAL A 97 -20.53 -16.56 -7.01
N VAL A 98 -19.28 -16.24 -7.35
CA VAL A 98 -18.81 -14.87 -7.49
C VAL A 98 -18.52 -14.61 -8.96
N VAL A 99 -19.28 -13.70 -9.55
CA VAL A 99 -19.27 -13.42 -10.99
C VAL A 99 -18.56 -12.11 -11.26
N ASN A 100 -17.64 -12.13 -12.22
CA ASN A 100 -17.10 -10.93 -12.84
C ASN A 100 -18.11 -10.40 -13.87
N ASP A 101 -19.10 -9.62 -13.44
CA ASP A 101 -20.18 -9.12 -14.29
C ASP A 101 -19.78 -7.87 -15.08
N CYS A 102 -18.58 -7.88 -15.67
CA CYS A 102 -18.11 -6.84 -16.57
C CYS A 102 -17.36 -7.42 -17.78
N GLY A 103 -17.17 -6.56 -18.79
CA GLY A 103 -16.47 -6.91 -20.03
C GLY A 103 -14.94 -7.00 -19.92
N HIS A 104 -14.38 -6.91 -18.70
CA HIS A 104 -12.94 -6.84 -18.48
C HIS A 104 -12.45 -8.06 -17.70
N ARG A 105 -11.33 -8.66 -18.15
CA ARG A 105 -10.63 -9.69 -17.39
C ARG A 105 -10.05 -9.10 -16.10
N ALA A 106 -10.07 -9.87 -15.03
CA ALA A 106 -9.39 -9.59 -13.78
C ALA A 106 -8.27 -10.60 -13.56
N ASP A 107 -7.07 -10.11 -13.27
CA ASP A 107 -5.87 -10.94 -13.09
C ASP A 107 -5.61 -11.17 -11.59
N LYS A 108 -5.14 -12.37 -11.24
CA LYS A 108 -4.77 -12.76 -9.86
C LYS A 108 -5.84 -12.43 -8.82
N VAL A 109 -7.10 -12.68 -9.17
CA VAL A 109 -8.26 -12.53 -8.30
C VAL A 109 -8.10 -13.44 -7.09
N THR A 110 -8.26 -12.85 -5.91
CA THR A 110 -8.41 -13.54 -4.63
C THR A 110 -9.75 -13.17 -4.06
N VAL A 111 -10.51 -14.16 -3.61
CA VAL A 111 -11.83 -13.96 -2.99
C VAL A 111 -11.84 -14.64 -1.64
N ILE A 112 -12.32 -13.91 -0.63
CA ILE A 112 -12.55 -14.42 0.73
C ILE A 112 -14.01 -14.17 1.06
N ILE A 113 -14.74 -15.25 1.38
CA ILE A 113 -16.14 -15.18 1.79
C ILE A 113 -16.21 -15.38 3.31
N ASP A 114 -16.85 -14.45 3.99
CA ASP A 114 -17.06 -14.49 5.43
C ASP A 114 -18.51 -14.19 5.82
N VAL A 115 -18.89 -14.68 7.00
CA VAL A 115 -20.15 -14.36 7.69
C VAL A 115 -19.79 -13.87 9.10
N ASP A 116 -20.22 -12.66 9.43
CA ASP A 116 -19.90 -11.99 10.70
C ASP A 116 -18.38 -11.98 11.02
N GLY A 117 -17.53 -11.85 9.99
CA GLY A 117 -16.08 -11.87 10.12
C GLY A 117 -15.43 -13.25 10.20
N ASN A 118 -16.22 -14.34 10.22
CA ASN A 118 -15.70 -15.70 10.18
C ASN A 118 -15.56 -16.16 8.73
N VAL A 119 -14.33 -16.43 8.29
CA VAL A 119 -14.06 -16.91 6.93
C VAL A 119 -14.63 -18.31 6.77
N ILE A 120 -15.50 -18.48 5.77
CA ILE A 120 -16.17 -19.74 5.46
C ILE A 120 -15.70 -20.35 4.13
N ALA A 121 -15.15 -19.54 3.21
CA ALA A 121 -14.55 -20.01 1.98
C ALA A 121 -13.51 -19.01 1.43
N GLN A 122 -12.56 -19.50 0.64
CA GLN A 122 -11.56 -18.67 -0.03
C GLN A 122 -11.07 -19.33 -1.32
N THR A 123 -10.63 -18.54 -2.28
CA THR A 123 -9.98 -19.03 -3.50
C THR A 123 -8.97 -18.02 -4.05
N GLY A 124 -8.14 -18.48 -4.99
CA GLY A 124 -7.14 -17.69 -5.69
C GLY A 124 -5.71 -17.82 -5.13
N PRO A 125 -4.72 -17.13 -5.74
CA PRO A 125 -4.88 -16.21 -6.88
C PRO A 125 -5.21 -16.94 -8.18
N THR A 126 -6.21 -16.46 -8.92
CA THR A 126 -6.62 -17.02 -10.22
C THR A 126 -7.04 -15.92 -11.19
N ASP A 127 -6.89 -16.14 -12.48
CA ASP A 127 -7.38 -15.20 -13.48
C ASP A 127 -8.85 -15.48 -13.78
N VAL A 128 -9.66 -14.42 -13.85
CA VAL A 128 -11.09 -14.50 -14.12
C VAL A 128 -11.39 -13.68 -15.37
N PRO A 129 -11.70 -14.33 -16.51
CA PRO A 129 -12.12 -13.63 -17.72
C PRO A 129 -13.38 -12.78 -17.52
N ALA A 130 -13.73 -12.00 -18.54
CA ALA A 130 -14.98 -11.24 -18.55
C ALA A 130 -16.19 -12.18 -18.46
N PHE A 131 -17.18 -11.83 -17.64
CA PHE A 131 -18.44 -12.57 -17.43
C PHE A 131 -18.29 -14.01 -16.90
N GLU A 132 -17.10 -14.39 -16.43
CA GLU A 132 -16.85 -15.69 -15.82
C GLU A 132 -17.14 -15.68 -14.31
N GLN A 133 -17.25 -16.89 -13.74
CA GLN A 133 -17.61 -17.08 -12.34
C GLN A 133 -16.61 -17.97 -11.59
N LEU A 134 -16.57 -17.77 -10.27
CA LEU A 134 -15.88 -18.62 -9.32
C LEU A 134 -16.91 -19.31 -8.44
N ASP A 135 -16.87 -20.64 -8.42
CA ASP A 135 -17.79 -21.46 -7.64
C ASP A 135 -17.25 -21.70 -6.22
N PHE A 136 -18.16 -21.69 -5.25
CA PHE A 136 -17.89 -21.96 -3.84
C PHE A 136 -18.95 -22.90 -3.27
N ASN A 137 -18.54 -23.70 -2.29
CA ASN A 137 -19.44 -24.53 -1.50
C ASN A 137 -19.57 -23.96 -0.10
N LEU A 138 -20.75 -23.43 0.21
CA LEU A 138 -21.13 -22.85 1.50
C LEU A 138 -22.19 -23.70 2.22
N SER A 139 -22.38 -24.97 1.83
CA SER A 139 -23.47 -25.83 2.30
C SER A 139 -23.52 -25.96 3.82
N SER A 140 -22.39 -26.02 4.51
CA SER A 140 -22.37 -26.08 5.98
C SER A 140 -23.00 -24.84 6.62
N THR A 141 -22.68 -23.65 6.11
CA THR A 141 -23.16 -22.37 6.65
C THR A 141 -24.63 -22.15 6.30
N VAL A 142 -25.03 -22.48 5.07
CA VAL A 142 -26.44 -22.39 4.65
C VAL A 142 -27.31 -23.40 5.41
N GLN A 143 -26.81 -24.61 5.69
CA GLN A 143 -27.52 -25.57 6.54
C GLN A 143 -27.73 -25.06 7.96
N GLN A 144 -26.72 -24.43 8.57
CA GLN A 144 -26.87 -23.80 9.89
C GLN A 144 -27.92 -22.67 9.88
N HIS A 145 -27.91 -21.83 8.84
CA HIS A 145 -28.94 -20.80 8.65
C HIS A 145 -30.35 -21.40 8.56
N LEU A 146 -30.53 -22.43 7.73
CA LEU A 146 -31.83 -23.10 7.57
C LEU A 146 -32.27 -23.83 8.84
N GLU A 147 -31.33 -24.36 9.64
CA GLU A 147 -31.66 -24.95 10.93
C GLU A 147 -32.15 -23.89 11.92
N HIS A 148 -31.51 -22.72 11.97
CA HIS A 148 -32.00 -21.59 12.77
C HIS A 148 -33.41 -21.15 12.33
N VAL A 149 -33.72 -21.22 11.03
CA VAL A 149 -35.07 -20.95 10.51
C VAL A 149 -36.08 -21.97 11.04
N ARG A 150 -35.73 -23.27 10.99
CA ARG A 150 -36.59 -24.37 11.46
C ARG A 150 -36.86 -24.30 12.96
N MET A 151 -35.89 -23.81 13.74
CA MET A 151 -36.04 -23.60 15.19
C MET A 151 -36.98 -22.45 15.55
N ASN A 152 -37.45 -21.66 14.56
CA ASN A 152 -38.38 -20.55 14.77
C ASN A 152 -39.65 -20.66 13.90
N PRO A 153 -40.44 -21.75 14.02
CA PRO A 153 -41.57 -22.02 13.14
C PRO A 153 -42.78 -21.11 13.43
N GLY A 154 -43.54 -20.79 12.38
CA GLY A 154 -44.89 -20.25 12.53
C GLY A 154 -45.86 -21.29 13.07
N ARG A 155 -46.89 -20.84 13.80
CA ARG A 155 -47.96 -21.68 14.34
C ARG A 155 -49.18 -21.62 13.44
N LYS A 156 -49.80 -22.77 13.14
CA LYS A 156 -51.10 -22.81 12.45
C LYS A 156 -52.19 -22.26 13.37
N PRO A 157 -53.18 -21.51 12.82
CA PRO A 157 -54.38 -21.23 13.57
C PRO A 157 -55.07 -22.54 13.93
N ILE A 158 -55.62 -22.60 15.15
CA ILE A 158 -56.40 -23.74 15.63
C ILE A 158 -57.85 -23.28 15.73
N ASP A 159 -58.73 -23.98 15.01
CA ASP A 159 -60.17 -23.82 15.12
C ASP A 159 -60.76 -25.08 15.77
N ALA A 160 -61.37 -24.91 16.94
CA ALA A 160 -62.05 -25.96 17.69
C ALA A 160 -63.55 -25.65 17.84
N GLY A 161 -64.18 -25.10 16.81
CA GLY A 161 -65.63 -24.88 16.71
C GLY A 161 -66.13 -23.71 17.56
N SER A 162 -65.98 -23.78 18.88
CA SER A 162 -66.34 -22.69 19.81
C SER A 162 -65.15 -21.83 20.24
N ALA A 163 -63.93 -22.20 19.87
CA ALA A 163 -62.70 -21.46 20.19
C ALA A 163 -61.79 -21.36 18.97
N PHE A 164 -61.34 -20.12 18.70
CA PHE A 164 -60.34 -19.81 17.67
C PHE A 164 -59.07 -19.30 18.33
N VAL A 165 -57.95 -19.97 18.06
CA VAL A 165 -56.60 -19.49 18.41
C VAL A 165 -55.91 -19.04 17.14
N ALA A 166 -55.60 -17.75 17.06
CA ALA A 166 -54.87 -17.20 15.94
C ALA A 166 -53.48 -17.86 15.83
N GLY A 167 -53.07 -18.18 14.60
CA GLY A 167 -51.71 -18.62 14.32
C GLY A 167 -50.70 -17.47 14.43
N SER A 168 -49.41 -17.80 14.33
CA SER A 168 -48.35 -16.80 14.28
C SER A 168 -47.44 -17.06 13.08
N SER A 169 -46.91 -16.01 12.47
CA SER A 169 -45.78 -16.18 11.54
C SER A 169 -44.55 -16.65 12.31
N GLY A 170 -43.68 -17.41 11.64
CA GLY A 170 -42.35 -17.69 12.17
C GLY A 170 -41.50 -16.43 12.27
N ARG A 171 -40.27 -16.57 12.77
CA ARG A 171 -39.30 -15.49 12.76
C ARG A 171 -38.52 -15.50 11.44
N THR A 172 -38.31 -14.33 10.85
CA THR A 172 -37.36 -14.19 9.74
C THR A 172 -35.94 -14.29 10.28
N VAL A 173 -35.17 -15.23 9.74
CA VAL A 173 -33.73 -15.36 9.99
C VAL A 173 -33.00 -14.77 8.79
N GLU A 174 -31.96 -14.02 9.07
CA GLU A 174 -31.13 -13.32 8.10
C GLU A 174 -29.66 -13.69 8.32
N THR A 175 -28.96 -14.03 7.24
CA THR A 175 -27.52 -14.25 7.21
C THR A 175 -26.93 -13.43 6.08
N VAL A 176 -25.90 -12.64 6.38
CA VAL A 176 -25.20 -11.79 5.39
C VAL A 176 -23.89 -12.46 5.02
N PHE A 177 -23.76 -12.83 3.75
CA PHE A 177 -22.53 -13.32 3.18
C PHE A 177 -21.76 -12.14 2.59
N ARG A 178 -20.50 -11.99 2.98
CA ARG A 178 -19.63 -10.93 2.46
C ARG A 178 -18.48 -11.55 1.69
N ALA A 179 -18.29 -11.17 0.45
CA ALA A 179 -17.12 -11.52 -0.34
C ALA A 179 -16.19 -10.30 -0.45
N THR A 180 -14.96 -10.44 0.05
CA THR A 180 -13.88 -9.47 -0.17
C THR A 180 -13.04 -9.93 -1.35
N LEU A 181 -12.92 -9.08 -2.36
CA LEU A 181 -12.17 -9.36 -3.58
C LEU A 181 -10.96 -8.45 -3.70
N THR A 182 -9.85 -9.01 -4.16
CA THR A 182 -8.66 -8.26 -4.60
C THR A 182 -8.17 -8.79 -5.93
N TRP A 183 -7.85 -7.92 -6.87
CA TRP A 183 -7.36 -8.31 -8.19
C TRP A 183 -6.48 -7.22 -8.82
N PHE A 184 -5.92 -7.52 -9.99
CA PHE A 184 -5.24 -6.57 -10.84
C PHE A 184 -6.01 -6.38 -12.14
N THR A 185 -6.08 -5.14 -12.63
CA THR A 185 -6.57 -4.88 -13.99
C THR A 185 -5.56 -5.39 -15.03
N ALA A 186 -5.94 -5.41 -16.31
CA ALA A 186 -5.01 -5.73 -17.40
C ALA A 186 -3.76 -4.82 -17.41
N GLU A 187 -3.89 -3.58 -16.93
CA GLU A 187 -2.81 -2.59 -16.77
C GLU A 187 -2.01 -2.78 -15.47
N GLN A 188 -2.22 -3.88 -14.74
CA GLN A 188 -1.59 -4.18 -13.45
C GLN A 188 -1.90 -3.15 -12.35
N VAL A 189 -3.05 -2.49 -12.43
CA VAL A 189 -3.56 -1.62 -11.37
C VAL A 189 -4.25 -2.47 -10.31
N PRO A 190 -3.81 -2.44 -9.04
CA PRO A 190 -4.46 -3.19 -7.98
C PRO A 190 -5.84 -2.61 -7.66
N ARG A 191 -6.81 -3.48 -7.47
CA ARG A 191 -8.20 -3.15 -7.12
C ARG A 191 -8.69 -4.00 -5.97
N ARG A 192 -9.67 -3.48 -5.27
CA ARG A 192 -10.38 -4.14 -4.17
C ARG A 192 -11.85 -3.79 -4.26
N ASP A 193 -12.69 -4.77 -3.94
CA ASP A 193 -14.13 -4.58 -3.81
C ASP A 193 -14.70 -5.48 -2.71
N VAL A 194 -15.88 -5.13 -2.24
CA VAL A 194 -16.64 -5.89 -1.25
C VAL A 194 -18.08 -5.98 -1.71
N VAL A 195 -18.54 -7.20 -1.92
CA VAL A 195 -19.93 -7.48 -2.32
C VAL A 195 -20.61 -8.32 -1.25
N GLU A 196 -21.90 -8.08 -1.07
CA GLU A 196 -22.70 -8.73 -0.03
C GLU A 196 -23.93 -9.38 -0.64
N GLU A 197 -24.26 -10.57 -0.17
CA GLU A 197 -25.52 -11.25 -0.47
C GLU A 197 -26.25 -11.55 0.84
N VAL A 198 -27.52 -11.17 0.91
CA VAL A 198 -28.33 -11.31 2.13
C VAL A 198 -29.33 -12.44 1.96
N MET A 199 -29.11 -13.54 2.67
CA MET A 199 -30.02 -14.67 2.69
C MET A 199 -31.08 -14.51 3.78
N ARG A 200 -32.35 -14.44 3.39
CA ARG A 200 -33.49 -14.30 4.32
C ARG A 200 -34.47 -15.44 4.15
N HIS A 201 -34.74 -16.12 5.24
CA HIS A 201 -35.69 -17.23 5.28
C HIS A 201 -36.68 -17.09 6.42
N LEU A 202 -37.90 -17.57 6.18
CA LEU A 202 -38.97 -17.62 7.16
C LEU A 202 -39.60 -19.02 7.16
N MET A 203 -39.77 -19.60 8.33
CA MET A 203 -40.49 -20.86 8.47
C MET A 203 -41.99 -20.58 8.62
N THR A 204 -42.76 -20.92 7.58
CA THR A 204 -44.23 -20.86 7.61
C THR A 204 -44.81 -22.23 7.91
N PRO A 205 -46.10 -22.32 8.28
CA PRO A 205 -46.76 -23.60 8.42
C PRO A 205 -46.83 -24.47 7.16
N SER A 206 -46.52 -23.89 5.99
CA SER A 206 -46.48 -24.57 4.69
C SER A 206 -45.07 -24.91 4.23
N GLY A 207 -44.04 -24.55 5.00
CA GLY A 207 -42.62 -24.77 4.67
C GLY A 207 -41.76 -23.51 4.80
N THR A 208 -40.47 -23.67 4.49
CA THR A 208 -39.49 -22.58 4.46
C THR A 208 -39.70 -21.73 3.20
N LEU A 209 -39.83 -20.41 3.37
CA LEU A 209 -39.90 -19.44 2.27
C LEU A 209 -38.64 -18.58 2.26
N ARG A 210 -37.97 -18.51 1.10
CA ARG A 210 -36.94 -17.50 0.82
C ARG A 210 -37.60 -16.17 0.53
N ARG A 211 -37.22 -15.13 1.28
CA ARG A 211 -37.66 -13.76 1.02
C ARG A 211 -36.65 -13.11 0.07
N SER A 212 -36.99 -13.01 -1.21
CA SER A 212 -36.19 -12.20 -2.12
C SER A 212 -36.42 -10.72 -1.85
N GLN A 213 -35.34 -9.96 -1.67
CA GLN A 213 -35.38 -8.52 -1.82
C GLN A 213 -34.15 -8.12 -2.63
N ARG A 214 -34.35 -7.82 -3.93
CA ARG A 214 -33.37 -7.06 -4.70
C ARG A 214 -33.25 -5.69 -4.03
N ARG A 215 -32.26 -5.51 -3.16
CA ARG A 215 -31.74 -4.17 -2.88
C ARG A 215 -30.67 -3.90 -3.92
N GLN A 216 -31.09 -3.33 -5.04
CA GLN A 216 -30.20 -2.56 -5.89
C GLN A 216 -29.82 -1.34 -5.05
N ARG A 217 -28.60 -1.32 -4.48
CA ARG A 217 -28.04 -0.06 -3.99
C ARG A 217 -27.66 0.69 -5.24
N ASP A 218 -28.48 1.65 -5.64
CA ASP A 218 -28.04 2.71 -6.53
C ASP A 218 -26.97 3.50 -5.76
N THR A 219 -25.74 3.39 -6.22
CA THR A 219 -24.64 4.32 -5.92
C THR A 219 -24.15 4.88 -7.23
#